data_AF-S6UNU0-F1
#
_entry.id   AF-S6UNU0-F1
#
_cell.length_a   1.000
_cell.length_b   1.000
_cell.length_c   1.000
_cell.angle_alpha   90.00
_cell.angle_beta   90.00
_cell.angle_gamma   90.00
#
_symmetry.space_group_name_H-M   'P 1'
#
loop_
_entity.id
_entity.type
_entity.pdbx_description
1 polymer ?
#
loop_
_entity_poly.entity_id
_entity_poly.type
_entity_poly.pdbx_seq_one_letter_code
_entity_poly.pdbx_strand_id
1 'polypeptide(L)' 'MLDELLDRSEGPPLLLVLDGVTDPHNLGACLRTADAAGALAVIVPKDKSATLTPAVRKVACGAAEVI' A
#
# COMPACT_ATOMS: atom_id res chain seq x y z
N MET A 1 14.69 1.95 -6.97
CA MET A 1 13.32 1.47 -6.72
C MET A 1 12.57 2.36 -5.72
N LEU A 2 12.95 2.43 -4.43
CA LEU A 2 12.33 3.40 -3.51
C LEU A 2 12.84 4.83 -3.76
N ASP A 3 14.15 4.99 -3.94
CA ASP A 3 14.76 6.31 -4.20
C ASP A 3 14.15 6.97 -5.46
N GLU A 4 14.00 6.20 -6.54
CA GLU A 4 13.35 6.67 -7.78
C GLU A 4 11.87 7.07 -7.60
N LEU A 5 11.14 6.45 -6.65
CA LEU A 5 9.78 6.86 -6.32
C LEU A 5 9.77 8.17 -5.55
N LEU A 6 10.70 8.33 -4.61
CA LEU A 6 10.85 9.55 -3.81
C LEU A 6 11.26 10.74 -4.70
N ASP A 7 12.14 10.52 -5.68
CA ASP A 7 12.58 11.54 -6.64
C ASP A 7 11.44 12.06 -7.55
N ARG A 8 10.36 11.28 -7.70
CA ARG A 8 9.18 11.64 -8.49
C ARG A 8 8.12 12.39 -7.67
N SER A 9 8.30 12.52 -6.35
CA SER A 9 7.31 13.16 -5.49
C SER A 9 7.39 14.68 -5.60
N GLU A 10 6.27 15.33 -5.93
CA GLU A 10 6.14 16.78 -5.90
C GLU A 10 5.84 17.23 -4.45
N GLY A 11 6.84 17.13 -3.57
CA GLY A 11 6.74 17.54 -2.16
C GLY A 11 7.15 16.45 -1.16
N PRO A 12 6.88 16.65 0.14
CA PRO A 12 7.18 15.64 1.15
C PRO A 12 6.36 14.36 0.90
N PRO A 13 7.01 13.22 0.64
CA PRO A 13 6.30 11.99 0.30
C PRO A 13 5.56 11.42 1.51
N LEU A 14 4.29 11.04 1.32
CA LEU A 14 3.53 10.28 2.30
C LEU A 14 3.75 8.77 2.08
N LEU A 15 4.30 8.08 3.07
CA LEU A 15 4.51 6.63 3.05
C LEU A 15 3.69 5.97 4.15
N LEU A 16 3.06 4.83 3.84
CA LEU A 16 2.39 3.99 4.83
C LEU A 16 3.19 2.70 5.02
N VAL A 17 3.62 2.44 6.25
CA VAL A 17 4.31 1.19 6.61
C VAL A 17 3.36 0.32 7.42
N LEU A 18 3.14 -0.91 6.97
CA LEU A 18 2.29 -1.89 7.65
C LEU A 18 3.15 -3.05 8.16
N ASP A 19 3.43 -3.07 9.46
CA ASP A 19 4.17 -4.16 10.09
C ASP A 19 3.20 -5.19 10.69
N GLY A 20 3.29 -6.45 10.23
CA GLY A 20 2.49 -7.55 10.78
C GLY A 20 1.01 -7.57 10.38
N VAL A 21 0.59 -6.84 9.34
CA VAL A 21 -0.79 -6.92 8.83
C VAL A 21 -0.96 -8.23 8.05
N THR A 22 -1.52 -9.25 8.71
CA THR A 22 -1.67 -10.61 8.15
C THR A 22 -3.03 -10.90 7.53
N ASP A 23 -4.05 -10.09 7.84
CA ASP A 23 -5.40 -10.26 7.29
C ASP A 23 -5.51 -9.56 5.92
N PRO A 24 -5.82 -10.29 4.83
CA PRO A 24 -6.06 -9.71 3.50
C PRO A 24 -7.11 -8.60 3.49
N HIS A 25 -8.14 -8.66 4.34
CA HIS A 25 -9.16 -7.63 4.39
C HIS A 25 -8.60 -6.30 4.91
N ASN A 26 -7.78 -6.36 5.98
CA ASN A 26 -7.12 -5.19 6.53
C ASN A 26 -6.09 -4.62 5.55
N LEU A 27 -5.31 -5.47 4.87
CA LEU A 27 -4.40 -4.99 3.83
C LEU A 27 -5.14 -4.25 2.71
N GLY A 28 -6.23 -4.82 2.19
CA GLY A 28 -7.04 -4.17 1.16
C GLY A 28 -7.64 -2.84 1.64
N ALA A 29 -8.14 -2.78 2.87
CA ALA A 29 -8.67 -1.55 3.45
C ALA A 29 -7.58 -0.47 3.60
N CYS A 30 -6.38 -0.85 4.05
CA CYS A 30 -5.24 0.07 4.14
C CYS A 30 -4.83 0.59 2.76
N LEU A 31 -4.76 -0.26 1.72
CA LEU A 31 -4.46 0.20 0.36
C LEU A 31 -5.49 1.23 -0.12
N ARG A 32 -6.78 0.95 0.07
CA ARG A 32 -7.86 1.88 -0.30
C ARG A 32 -7.73 3.24 0.42
N THR A 33 -7.41 3.22 1.71
CA THR A 33 -7.23 4.45 2.49
C THR A 33 -5.95 5.19 2.10
N ALA A 34 -4.87 4.45 1.81
CA ALA A 34 -3.61 5.03 1.39
C ALA A 34 -3.76 5.80 0.06
N ASP A 35 -4.50 5.22 -0.91
CA ASP A 35 -4.82 5.88 -2.19
C ASP A 35 -5.61 7.17 -1.94
N ALA A 36 -6.69 7.08 -1.17
CA ALA A 36 -7.52 8.23 -0.82
C ALA A 36 -6.76 9.33 -0.05
N ALA A 37 -5.71 8.98 0.70
CA ALA A 37 -4.87 9.91 1.43
C ALA A 37 -3.73 10.51 0.57
N GLY A 38 -3.54 10.05 -0.66
CA GLY A 38 -2.43 10.46 -1.51
C GLY A 38 -1.08 9.88 -1.07
N ALA A 39 -1.07 8.67 -0.51
CA ALA A 39 0.17 7.98 -0.18
C ALA A 39 0.93 7.63 -1.47
N LEU A 40 2.23 7.89 -1.49
CA LEU A 40 3.12 7.56 -2.59
C LEU A 40 3.37 6.05 -2.69
N ALA A 41 3.47 5.37 -1.55
CA ALA A 41 3.70 3.94 -1.50
C ALA A 41 3.22 3.33 -0.17
N VAL A 42 2.88 2.04 -0.23
CA VAL A 42 2.61 1.19 0.93
C VAL A 42 3.71 0.14 1.05
N ILE A 43 4.39 0.11 2.19
CA ILE A 43 5.52 -0.77 2.46
C ILE A 43 5.07 -1.87 3.44
N VAL A 44 5.28 -3.12 3.05
CA VAL A 44 4.97 -4.29 3.87
C VAL A 44 6.21 -5.19 3.99
N PRO A 45 6.45 -5.84 5.16
CA PRO A 45 7.51 -6.81 5.29
C PRO A 45 7.21 -8.02 4.40
N LYS A 46 8.26 -8.67 3.89
CA LYS A 46 8.11 -9.88 3.05
C LYS A 46 7.51 -11.06 3.83
N ASP A 47 7.89 -11.17 5.10
CA ASP A 47 7.44 -12.22 6.01
C ASP A 47 6.38 -11.67 6.96
N LYS A 48 5.47 -12.54 7.43
CA LYS A 48 4.42 -12.20 8.41
C LYS A 48 3.49 -11.05 7.97
N SER A 49 3.24 -10.92 6.67
CA SER A 49 2.27 -10.00 6.08
C SER A 49 1.31 -10.74 5.15
N ALA A 50 0.12 -10.17 4.97
CA ALA A 50 -0.77 -10.55 3.89
C ALA A 50 -0.11 -10.19 2.54
N THR A 51 -0.34 -11.02 1.53
CA THR A 51 0.15 -10.78 0.18
C THR A 51 -0.97 -10.26 -0.72
N LEU A 52 -0.60 -9.70 -1.88
CA LEU A 52 -1.53 -9.16 -2.87
C LEU A 52 -2.33 -10.29 -3.56
N THR A 53 -3.40 -10.75 -2.90
CA THR A 53 -4.31 -11.77 -3.39
C THR A 53 -5.52 -11.16 -4.10
N PRO A 54 -6.33 -11.93 -4.86
CA PRO A 54 -7.58 -11.43 -5.42
C PRO A 54 -8.55 -10.83 -4.40
N ALA A 55 -8.55 -11.34 -3.15
CA ALA A 55 -9.34 -10.78 -2.07
C ALA A 55 -8.86 -9.37 -1.68
N VAL A 56 -7.55 -9.16 -1.55
CA VAL A 56 -6.96 -7.83 -1.29
C VAL A 56 -7.34 -6.85 -2.39
N ARG A 57 -7.17 -7.23 -3.67
CA ARG A 57 -7.52 -6.38 -4.82
C ARG A 57 -8.99 -5.98 -4.81
N LYS A 58 -9.88 -6.92 -4.51
CA LYS A 58 -11.32 -6.67 -4.40
C LYS A 58 -11.64 -5.65 -3.29
N VAL A 59 -11.03 -5.80 -2.12
CA VAL A 59 -11.25 -4.89 -0.98
C VAL A 59 -10.62 -3.51 -1.22
N ALA A 60 -9.49 -3.46 -1.93
CA ALA A 60 -8.76 -2.22 -2.24
C ALA A 60 -9.51 -1.28 -3.22
N CYS A 61 -10.59 -1.76 -3.86
CA CYS A 61 -11.42 -0.95 -4.77
C CYS A 61 -10.63 -0.26 -5.91
N GLY A 62 -9.59 -0.90 -6.44
CA GLY A 62 -8.73 -0.36 -7.50
C GLY A 62 -7.45 0.31 -7.02
N ALA A 63 -7.31 0.53 -5.71
CA ALA A 63 -6.09 1.12 -5.14
C ALA A 63 -4.85 0.21 -5.30
N ALA A 64 -5.05 -1.11 -5.44
CA ALA A 64 -3.96 -2.08 -5.59
C ALA A 64 -3.28 -2.04 -6.97
N GLU A 65 -3.77 -1.20 -7.88
CA GLU A 65 -3.30 -1.04 -9.25
C GLU A 65 -2.58 0.30 -9.46
N VAL A 66 -2.68 1.22 -8.50
CA VAL A 66 -2.18 2.61 -8.63
C VAL A 66 -1.18 3.03 -7.56
N ILE A 67 -1.15 2.37 -6.40
CA ILE A 67 -0.12 2.55 -5.37
C ILE A 67 1.04 1.56 -5.57
#